data_AF-A0A7R5KM44-F1
#
_entry.id   AF-A0A7R5KM44-F1
#
_cell.length_a   1.000
_cell.length_b   1.000
_cell.length_c   1.000
_cell.angle_alpha   90.00
_cell.angle_beta   90.00
_cell.angle_gamma   90.00
#
_symmetry.space_group_name_H-M   'P 1'
#
loop_
_entity.id
_entity.type
_entity.pdbx_description
1 polymer ?
#
loop_
_entity_poly.entity_id
_entity_poly.type
_entity_poly.pdbx_seq_one_letter_code
_entity_poly.pdbx_strand_id
1 'polypeptide(L)'
;MASGTAGSWSEWPVDHFLRSGCITARDGAAVRWFHAANSRARAAAAARSNVHMVEADVLLRGGEGGKGDPILAHPPDTDSDITLQEWLTQMVNTNKGIKLDFKSLDAVGPSLELLGQVEQQLRRPVWINGDILAGPGGSRPALNAQSILSTVTSTFPDITLSLGWTTGWHGHHHGQGYDWGMVEEMSQLCQALSQPVTFPVRAMLVPCSLPALRWLIQQSDRYSLTVWTGKDDIYSVEDLLSIRENFDKSRVYYDIFEPQNSEFKKAIGIEQ
;
A
#
# COMPACT_ATOMS: atom_id res chain seq x y z
N MET A 1 -9.43 -0.22 -34.49
CA MET A 1 -9.19 -0.81 -33.16
C MET A 1 -8.21 0.10 -32.45
N ALA A 2 -8.67 0.86 -31.46
CA ALA A 2 -7.78 1.73 -30.71
C ALA A 2 -6.84 0.83 -29.89
N SER A 3 -5.55 0.83 -30.22
CA SER A 3 -4.51 0.28 -29.35
C SER A 3 -4.47 1.14 -28.10
N GLY A 4 -5.29 0.81 -27.11
CA GLY A 4 -5.21 1.43 -25.78
C GLY A 4 -3.79 1.25 -25.26
N THR A 5 -3.20 2.34 -24.76
CA THR A 5 -1.90 2.30 -24.08
C THR A 5 -1.94 1.24 -22.99
N ALA A 6 -1.03 0.26 -23.04
CA ALA A 6 -0.92 -0.78 -22.03
C ALA A 6 -0.69 -0.14 -20.65
N GLY A 7 -1.28 -0.71 -19.59
CA GLY A 7 -1.08 -0.23 -18.23
C GLY A 7 0.39 -0.34 -17.80
N SER A 8 0.86 0.66 -17.07
CA SER A 8 2.20 0.72 -16.47
C SER A 8 2.12 0.35 -14.98
N TRP A 9 3.25 -0.08 -14.42
CA TRP A 9 3.38 -0.40 -12.99
C TRP A 9 3.27 0.85 -12.09
N SER A 10 3.74 2.00 -12.57
CA SER A 10 3.62 3.29 -11.86
C SER A 10 2.27 3.98 -12.08
N GLU A 11 1.41 3.43 -12.93
CA GLU A 11 0.08 4.01 -13.15
C GLU A 11 -0.73 3.99 -11.85
N TRP A 12 -1.38 5.11 -11.52
CA TRP A 12 -2.27 5.17 -10.37
C TRP A 12 -3.46 4.20 -10.53
N PRO A 13 -3.79 3.39 -9.50
CA PRO A 13 -4.94 2.50 -9.54
C PRO A 13 -6.24 3.19 -9.95
N VAL A 14 -6.49 4.41 -9.47
CA VAL A 14 -7.69 5.16 -9.85
C VAL A 14 -7.78 5.40 -11.36
N ASP A 15 -6.66 5.70 -12.02
CA ASP A 15 -6.62 5.97 -13.46
C ASP A 15 -6.72 4.67 -14.26
N HIS A 16 -5.98 3.64 -13.82
CA HIS A 16 -6.01 2.33 -14.44
C HIS A 16 -7.42 1.73 -14.45
N PHE A 17 -8.05 1.67 -13.27
CA PHE A 17 -9.35 1.02 -13.10
C PHE A 17 -10.50 1.86 -13.66
N LEU A 18 -10.34 3.18 -13.77
CA LEU A 18 -11.31 4.02 -14.48
C LEU A 18 -11.23 3.77 -15.98
N ARG A 19 -10.03 3.75 -16.55
CA ARG A 19 -9.83 3.47 -17.98
C ARG A 19 -10.31 2.07 -18.38
N SER A 20 -10.16 1.09 -17.49
CA SER A 20 -10.65 -0.29 -17.73
C SER A 20 -12.15 -0.48 -17.43
N GLY A 21 -12.85 0.56 -16.97
CA GLY A 21 -14.28 0.48 -16.63
C GLY A 21 -14.60 -0.32 -15.36
N CYS A 22 -13.61 -0.56 -14.49
CA CYS A 22 -13.79 -1.27 -13.22
C CYS A 22 -14.31 -0.36 -12.10
N ILE A 23 -14.07 0.95 -12.21
CA ILE A 23 -14.68 1.98 -11.36
C ILE A 23 -15.37 3.04 -12.21
N THR A 24 -16.38 3.72 -11.65
CA THR A 24 -17.23 4.70 -12.37
C THR A 24 -16.81 6.15 -12.15
N ALA A 25 -15.94 6.41 -11.19
CA ALA A 25 -15.47 7.75 -10.85
C ALA A 25 -13.97 7.72 -10.53
N ARG A 26 -13.29 8.83 -10.85
CA ARG A 26 -11.89 9.05 -10.47
C ARG A 26 -11.79 9.38 -8.97
N ASP A 27 -12.00 8.37 -8.13
CA ASP A 27 -12.04 8.45 -6.67
C ASP A 27 -11.30 7.24 -6.08
N GLY A 28 -10.30 7.48 -5.23
CA GLY A 28 -9.51 6.41 -4.64
C GLY A 28 -10.30 5.54 -3.67
N ALA A 29 -11.43 6.02 -3.12
CA ALA A 29 -12.36 5.19 -2.34
C ALA A 29 -13.14 4.16 -3.19
N ALA A 30 -13.19 4.33 -4.51
CA ALA A 30 -13.78 3.35 -5.41
C ALA A 30 -12.82 2.17 -5.69
N VAL A 31 -11.52 2.34 -5.44
CA VAL A 31 -10.53 1.26 -5.52
C VAL A 31 -10.70 0.35 -4.30
N ARG A 32 -11.05 -0.92 -4.53
CA ARG A 32 -11.33 -1.91 -3.49
C ARG A 32 -10.09 -2.74 -3.24
N TRP A 33 -9.80 -2.97 -1.96
CA TRP A 33 -8.58 -3.64 -1.52
C TRP A 33 -8.89 -5.01 -0.93
N PHE A 34 -7.99 -5.96 -1.15
CA PHE A 34 -7.93 -7.21 -0.40
C PHE A 34 -6.66 -7.21 0.42
N HIS A 35 -6.84 -7.02 1.72
CA HIS A 35 -5.76 -6.95 2.69
C HIS A 35 -5.19 -8.34 3.03
N ALA A 36 -3.87 -8.41 3.18
CA ALA A 36 -3.09 -9.54 3.67
C ALA A 36 -3.41 -10.88 2.98
N ALA A 37 -3.21 -10.99 1.66
CA ALA A 37 -3.44 -12.22 0.89
C ALA A 37 -2.36 -13.30 1.12
N ASN A 38 -2.00 -13.54 2.39
CA ASN A 38 -0.78 -14.22 2.84
C ASN A 38 -0.89 -15.75 2.95
N SER A 39 -1.87 -16.36 2.30
CA SER A 39 -1.98 -17.82 2.28
C SER A 39 -2.58 -18.28 0.97
N ARG A 40 -2.42 -19.56 0.63
CA ARG A 40 -2.98 -20.14 -0.59
C ARG A 40 -4.50 -19.95 -0.66
N ALA A 41 -5.18 -20.14 0.47
CA ALA A 41 -6.61 -19.91 0.59
C ALA A 41 -6.99 -18.43 0.39
N ARG A 42 -6.24 -17.50 1.01
CA ARG A 42 -6.51 -16.06 0.90
C ARG A 42 -6.19 -15.50 -0.49
N ALA A 43 -5.09 -15.93 -1.10
CA ALA A 43 -4.76 -15.62 -2.48
C ALA A 43 -5.90 -16.07 -3.41
N ALA A 44 -6.37 -17.32 -3.27
CA ALA A 44 -7.49 -17.85 -4.06
C ALA A 44 -8.79 -17.06 -3.86
N ALA A 45 -9.07 -16.62 -2.63
CA ALA A 45 -10.19 -15.74 -2.34
C ALA A 45 -10.02 -14.35 -3.00
N ALA A 46 -8.83 -13.75 -2.91
CA ALA A 46 -8.51 -12.47 -3.53
C ALA A 46 -8.67 -12.52 -5.04
N ALA A 47 -8.20 -13.59 -5.69
CA ALA A 47 -8.31 -13.79 -7.13
C ALA A 47 -9.77 -13.85 -7.63
N ARG A 48 -10.66 -14.46 -6.85
CA ARG A 48 -12.09 -14.59 -7.19
C ARG A 48 -12.96 -13.41 -6.76
N SER A 49 -12.47 -12.55 -5.87
CA SER A 49 -13.26 -11.44 -5.35
C SER A 49 -13.43 -10.32 -6.39
N ASN A 50 -14.30 -9.37 -6.08
CA ASN A 50 -14.52 -8.17 -6.88
C ASN A 50 -13.55 -7.01 -6.52
N VAL A 51 -12.48 -7.27 -5.77
CA VAL A 51 -11.48 -6.23 -5.43
C VAL A 51 -10.60 -5.87 -6.62
N HIS A 52 -10.01 -4.68 -6.56
CA HIS A 52 -9.16 -4.10 -7.60
C HIS A 52 -7.67 -4.27 -7.29
N MET A 53 -7.27 -4.03 -6.04
CA MET A 53 -5.90 -4.18 -5.55
C MET A 53 -5.82 -5.33 -4.54
N VAL A 54 -4.75 -6.11 -4.60
CA VAL A 54 -4.45 -7.16 -3.61
C VAL A 54 -3.12 -6.85 -2.95
N GLU A 55 -3.15 -6.78 -1.63
CA GLU A 55 -1.97 -6.58 -0.80
C GLU A 55 -1.51 -7.92 -0.21
N ALA A 56 -0.20 -8.12 -0.10
CA ALA A 56 0.40 -9.26 0.57
C ALA A 56 1.71 -8.88 1.26
N ASP A 57 1.90 -9.39 2.47
CA ASP A 57 3.08 -9.18 3.29
C ASP A 57 4.20 -10.15 2.89
N VAL A 58 5.41 -9.64 2.67
CA VAL A 58 6.53 -10.42 2.13
C VAL A 58 7.66 -10.54 3.16
N LEU A 59 8.05 -11.78 3.44
CA LEU A 59 9.19 -12.16 4.27
C LEU A 59 10.13 -13.11 3.50
N LEU A 60 11.39 -13.20 3.92
CA LEU A 60 12.30 -14.25 3.45
C LEU A 60 12.20 -15.45 4.40
N ARG A 61 11.87 -16.63 3.87
CA ARG A 61 11.80 -17.86 4.67
C ARG A 61 13.16 -18.12 5.34
N GLY A 62 13.14 -18.37 6.64
CA GLY A 62 14.35 -18.60 7.43
C GLY A 62 15.02 -17.32 7.98
N GLY A 63 14.51 -16.13 7.65
CA GLY A 63 14.93 -14.86 8.26
C GLY A 63 16.29 -14.33 7.79
N GLU A 64 16.89 -13.48 8.64
CA GLU A 64 18.08 -12.70 8.31
C GLU A 64 19.29 -13.59 7.96
N GLY A 65 19.91 -13.32 6.81
CA GLY A 65 21.02 -14.14 6.28
C GLY A 65 20.63 -15.54 5.80
N GLY A 66 19.32 -15.83 5.76
CA GLY A 66 18.77 -17.04 5.17
C GLY A 66 18.93 -17.09 3.64
N LYS A 67 18.81 -18.29 3.07
CA LYS A 67 18.75 -18.53 1.61
C LYS A 67 17.41 -19.13 1.20
N GLY A 68 16.37 -18.88 1.97
CA GLY A 68 15.02 -19.38 1.69
C GLY A 68 14.33 -18.55 0.61
N ASP A 69 13.15 -19.01 0.20
CA ASP A 69 12.32 -18.30 -0.78
C ASP A 69 11.57 -17.12 -0.14
N PRO A 70 11.24 -16.07 -0.91
CA PRO A 70 10.22 -15.11 -0.51
C PRO A 70 8.86 -15.80 -0.31
N ILE A 71 8.26 -15.55 0.83
CA ILE A 71 6.99 -16.13 1.28
C ILE A 71 6.04 -15.04 1.74
N LEU A 72 4.75 -15.38 1.83
CA LEU A 72 3.74 -14.41 2.24
C LEU A 72 3.32 -14.59 3.69
N ALA A 73 3.78 -13.73 4.58
CA ALA A 73 3.48 -13.80 6.01
C ALA A 73 3.66 -12.42 6.67
N HIS A 74 2.86 -12.17 7.69
CA HIS A 74 2.98 -10.98 8.53
C HIS A 74 3.45 -11.40 9.93
N PRO A 75 4.46 -10.77 10.53
CA PRO A 75 4.88 -11.05 11.90
C PRO A 75 3.69 -11.06 12.89
N PRO A 76 3.64 -11.99 13.86
CA PRO A 76 4.72 -12.86 14.29
C PRO A 76 4.92 -14.14 13.45
N ASP A 77 4.10 -14.35 12.41
CA ASP A 77 4.29 -15.48 11.51
C ASP A 77 5.59 -15.31 10.72
N THR A 78 6.40 -16.36 10.67
CA THR A 78 7.72 -16.39 10.00
C THR A 78 7.80 -17.41 8.87
N ASP A 79 6.68 -18.11 8.62
CA ASP A 79 6.52 -19.05 7.51
C ASP A 79 5.09 -19.00 6.95
N SER A 80 4.88 -19.57 5.77
CA SER A 80 3.60 -19.59 5.07
C SER A 80 3.43 -20.81 4.16
N ASP A 81 2.17 -21.17 3.88
CA ASP A 81 1.79 -22.23 2.94
C ASP A 81 1.85 -21.80 1.46
N ILE A 82 2.27 -20.55 1.21
CA ILE A 82 2.43 -19.97 -0.12
C ILE A 82 3.73 -19.17 -0.25
N THR A 83 4.42 -19.39 -1.35
CA THR A 83 5.56 -18.57 -1.78
C THR A 83 5.11 -17.35 -2.59
N LEU A 84 5.93 -16.31 -2.68
CA LEU A 84 5.65 -15.17 -3.56
C LEU A 84 5.54 -15.61 -5.03
N GLN A 85 6.34 -16.58 -5.47
CA GLN A 85 6.30 -17.08 -6.85
C GLN A 85 4.94 -17.71 -7.19
N GLU A 86 4.42 -18.57 -6.31
CA GLU A 86 3.09 -19.17 -6.47
C GLU A 86 1.99 -18.10 -6.48
N TRP A 87 2.11 -17.10 -5.59
CA TRP A 87 1.15 -16.01 -5.52
C TRP A 87 1.16 -15.12 -6.77
N LEU A 88 2.34 -14.75 -7.28
CA LEU A 88 2.49 -13.97 -8.51
C LEU A 88 1.91 -14.73 -9.70
N THR A 89 2.19 -16.03 -9.80
CA THR A 89 1.60 -16.93 -10.83
C THR A 89 0.08 -16.89 -10.78
N GLN A 90 -0.51 -16.76 -9.59
CA GLN A 90 -1.95 -16.62 -9.47
C GLN A 90 -2.44 -15.22 -9.85
N MET A 91 -1.74 -14.16 -9.43
CA MET A 91 -2.17 -12.78 -9.68
C MET A 91 -2.07 -12.36 -11.16
N VAL A 92 -1.06 -12.86 -11.91
CA VAL A 92 -0.95 -12.58 -13.35
C VAL A 92 -2.17 -13.06 -14.13
N ASN A 93 -2.85 -14.11 -13.64
CA ASN A 93 -4.07 -14.66 -14.24
C ASN A 93 -5.36 -13.91 -13.85
N THR A 94 -5.24 -12.79 -13.13
CA THR A 94 -6.37 -11.90 -12.79
C THR A 94 -6.24 -10.57 -13.53
N ASN A 95 -7.11 -9.58 -13.24
CA ASN A 95 -6.95 -8.18 -13.66
C ASN A 95 -6.62 -7.24 -12.48
N LYS A 96 -6.16 -7.79 -11.35
CA LYS A 96 -5.95 -7.05 -10.10
C LYS A 96 -4.56 -6.45 -10.07
N GLY A 97 -4.44 -5.20 -9.63
CA GLY A 97 -3.14 -4.62 -9.27
C GLY A 97 -2.65 -5.22 -7.95
N ILE A 98 -1.36 -5.08 -7.68
CA ILE A 98 -0.73 -5.71 -6.51
C ILE A 98 0.00 -4.69 -5.65
N LYS A 99 0.05 -4.93 -4.35
CA LYS A 99 0.87 -4.22 -3.37
C LYS A 99 1.66 -5.25 -2.56
N LEU A 100 2.99 -5.21 -2.64
CA LEU A 100 3.86 -6.10 -1.87
C LEU A 100 4.39 -5.34 -0.65
N ASP A 101 3.99 -5.74 0.55
CA ASP A 101 4.38 -5.12 1.81
C ASP A 101 5.57 -5.85 2.44
N PHE A 102 6.77 -5.30 2.26
CA PHE A 102 7.98 -5.94 2.76
C PHE A 102 8.08 -5.81 4.28
N LYS A 103 8.23 -6.96 4.94
CA LYS A 103 8.48 -7.03 6.40
C LYS A 103 9.93 -7.34 6.75
N SER A 104 10.75 -7.66 5.74
CA SER A 104 12.19 -7.91 5.87
C SER A 104 12.96 -7.40 4.66
N LEU A 105 14.11 -6.76 4.89
CA LEU A 105 14.95 -6.22 3.82
C LEU A 105 15.51 -7.33 2.91
N ASP A 106 15.87 -8.47 3.50
CA ASP A 106 16.46 -9.60 2.78
C ASP A 106 15.52 -10.23 1.74
N ALA A 107 14.21 -10.02 1.88
CA ALA A 107 13.23 -10.48 0.90
C ALA A 107 13.17 -9.60 -0.36
N VAL A 108 13.65 -8.35 -0.30
CA VAL A 108 13.47 -7.37 -1.38
C VAL A 108 14.12 -7.85 -2.66
N GLY A 109 15.44 -8.11 -2.66
CA GLY A 109 16.17 -8.53 -3.86
C GLY A 109 15.55 -9.75 -4.56
N PRO A 110 15.41 -10.90 -3.86
CA PRO A 110 14.81 -12.10 -4.45
C PRO A 110 13.36 -11.89 -4.93
N SER A 111 12.59 -11.03 -4.25
CA SER A 111 11.22 -10.71 -4.68
C SER A 111 11.18 -9.86 -5.95
N LEU A 112 12.13 -8.93 -6.12
CA LEU A 112 12.26 -8.14 -7.34
C LEU A 112 12.68 -9.01 -8.54
N GLU A 113 13.53 -10.01 -8.33
CA GLU A 113 13.86 -11.00 -9.37
C GLU A 113 12.61 -11.76 -9.84
N LEU A 114 11.76 -12.21 -8.91
CA LEU A 114 10.49 -12.87 -9.22
C LEU A 114 9.50 -11.93 -9.93
N LEU A 115 9.42 -10.66 -9.53
CA LEU A 115 8.61 -9.65 -10.21
C LEU A 115 9.06 -9.44 -11.66
N GLY A 116 10.38 -9.41 -11.92
CA GLY A 116 10.93 -9.27 -13.27
C GLY A 116 10.52 -10.41 -14.21
N GLN A 117 10.33 -11.62 -13.68
CA GLN A 117 9.89 -12.77 -14.47
C GLN A 117 8.44 -12.62 -14.99
N VAL A 118 7.61 -11.82 -14.31
CA VAL A 118 6.19 -11.62 -14.64
C VAL A 118 5.87 -10.23 -15.19
N GLU A 119 6.87 -9.36 -15.36
CA GLU A 119 6.71 -7.95 -15.77
C GLU A 119 5.84 -7.78 -17.02
N GLN A 120 6.10 -8.59 -18.04
CA GLN A 120 5.38 -8.50 -19.32
C GLN A 120 3.90 -8.89 -19.21
N GLN A 121 3.55 -9.73 -18.23
CA GLN A 121 2.20 -10.24 -17.98
C GLN A 121 1.40 -9.33 -17.04
N LEU A 122 2.11 -8.58 -16.20
CA LEU A 122 1.53 -7.73 -15.16
C LEU A 122 1.37 -6.28 -15.65
N ARG A 123 0.58 -6.03 -16.69
CA ARG A 123 0.37 -4.69 -17.29
C ARG A 123 -0.64 -3.82 -16.54
N ARG A 124 -0.37 -3.57 -15.26
CA ARG A 124 -1.28 -2.97 -14.27
C ARG A 124 -0.49 -2.41 -13.08
N PRO A 125 -1.12 -1.67 -12.14
CA PRO A 125 -0.41 -1.06 -11.01
C PRO A 125 0.30 -2.09 -10.13
N VAL A 126 1.57 -1.80 -9.80
CA VAL A 126 2.41 -2.58 -8.89
C VAL A 126 3.00 -1.64 -7.86
N TRP A 127 2.70 -1.90 -6.59
CA TRP A 127 3.14 -1.08 -5.47
C TRP A 127 4.12 -1.84 -4.60
N ILE A 128 5.24 -1.21 -4.26
CA ILE A 128 6.18 -1.72 -3.27
C ILE A 128 6.00 -0.95 -1.97
N ASN A 129 5.56 -1.64 -0.93
CA ASN A 129 5.32 -1.07 0.38
C ASN A 129 6.43 -1.42 1.37
N GLY A 130 6.76 -0.45 2.22
CA GLY A 130 7.60 -0.68 3.37
C GLY A 130 7.49 0.44 4.39
N ASP A 131 7.43 0.07 5.67
CA ASP A 131 7.59 1.00 6.77
C ASP A 131 9.08 1.29 6.97
N ILE A 132 9.50 2.50 6.60
CA ILE A 132 10.92 2.88 6.52
C ILE A 132 11.33 3.95 7.52
N LEU A 133 10.37 4.60 8.17
CA LEU A 133 10.57 5.60 9.22
C LEU A 133 9.80 5.27 10.49
N ALA A 134 10.25 5.79 11.63
CA ALA A 134 9.52 5.65 12.89
C ALA A 134 8.37 6.67 12.95
N GLY A 135 7.16 6.19 13.22
CA GLY A 135 5.98 7.04 13.34
C GLY A 135 5.43 7.11 14.77
N PRO A 136 4.20 7.60 14.94
CA PRO A 136 3.59 7.77 16.25
C PRO A 136 3.52 6.45 17.03
N GLY A 137 4.18 6.41 18.19
CA GLY A 137 4.30 5.21 19.03
C GLY A 137 5.05 4.03 18.38
N GLY A 138 5.61 4.22 17.19
CA GLY A 138 6.28 3.17 16.42
C GLY A 138 7.64 2.79 16.99
N SER A 139 8.00 1.52 16.81
CA SER A 139 9.37 1.05 17.06
C SER A 139 10.28 1.40 15.88
N ARG A 140 11.58 1.15 16.03
CA ARG A 140 12.53 1.31 14.92
C ARG A 140 12.10 0.43 13.72
N PRO A 141 12.07 0.97 12.49
CA PRO A 141 11.76 0.20 11.28
C PRO A 141 12.71 -0.98 11.07
N ALA A 142 12.15 -2.11 10.63
CA ALA A 142 12.95 -3.27 10.20
C ALA A 142 13.62 -3.04 8.83
N LEU A 143 13.06 -2.14 8.02
CA LEU A 143 13.58 -1.81 6.71
C LEU A 143 14.50 -0.59 6.78
N ASN A 144 15.71 -0.72 6.25
CA ASN A 144 16.56 0.44 6.03
C ASN A 144 16.08 1.24 4.81
N ALA A 145 15.65 2.48 5.02
CA ALA A 145 15.11 3.37 3.98
C ALA A 145 16.00 3.45 2.74
N GLN A 146 17.29 3.76 2.89
CA GLN A 146 18.20 3.93 1.77
C GLN A 146 18.39 2.63 0.97
N SER A 147 18.47 1.50 1.67
CA SER A 147 18.71 0.19 1.05
C SER A 147 17.52 -0.26 0.21
N ILE A 148 16.30 -0.20 0.76
CA ILE A 148 15.10 -0.59 0.01
C ILE A 148 14.83 0.36 -1.16
N LEU A 149 14.94 1.68 -0.96
CA LEU A 149 14.70 2.67 -2.01
C LEU A 149 15.71 2.51 -3.15
N SER A 150 17.00 2.40 -2.85
CA SER A 150 18.02 2.23 -3.90
C SER A 150 17.86 0.91 -4.66
N THR A 151 17.55 -0.18 -3.96
CA THR A 151 17.35 -1.50 -4.58
C THR A 151 16.13 -1.50 -5.51
N VAL A 152 14.98 -1.01 -5.03
CA VAL A 152 13.74 -0.98 -5.82
C VAL A 152 13.87 -0.05 -7.02
N THR A 153 14.34 1.19 -6.80
CA THR A 153 14.36 2.21 -7.87
C THR A 153 15.42 1.96 -8.94
N SER A 154 16.51 1.27 -8.61
CA SER A 154 17.51 0.85 -9.60
C SER A 154 17.06 -0.37 -10.42
N THR A 155 16.21 -1.23 -9.85
CA THR A 155 15.68 -2.41 -10.55
C THR A 155 14.45 -2.06 -11.40
N PHE A 156 13.50 -1.32 -10.82
CA PHE A 156 12.25 -0.93 -11.46
C PHE A 156 12.03 0.59 -11.33
N PRO A 157 12.46 1.39 -12.32
CA PRO A 157 12.21 2.83 -12.30
C PRO A 157 10.73 3.17 -12.51
N ASP A 158 10.01 2.32 -13.25
CA ASP A 158 8.56 2.43 -13.48
C ASP A 158 7.79 1.62 -12.42
N ILE A 159 7.66 2.16 -11.20
CA ILE A 159 6.92 1.50 -10.11
C ILE A 159 6.36 2.53 -9.14
N THR A 160 5.31 2.18 -8.39
CA THR A 160 4.81 3.04 -7.31
C THR A 160 5.37 2.60 -5.96
N LEU A 161 5.85 3.56 -5.18
CA LEU A 161 6.36 3.33 -3.83
C LEU A 161 5.28 3.66 -2.80
N SER A 162 5.13 2.79 -1.81
CA SER A 162 4.18 2.95 -0.70
C SER A 162 4.98 3.04 0.60
N LEU A 163 5.37 4.26 0.97
CA LEU A 163 6.39 4.50 2.00
C LEU A 163 5.73 4.90 3.31
N GLY A 164 5.80 4.01 4.29
CA GLY A 164 5.10 4.13 5.56
C GLY A 164 6.01 4.46 6.73
N TRP A 165 5.34 4.64 7.87
CA TRP A 165 5.98 4.70 9.17
C TRP A 165 5.51 3.51 10.01
N THR A 166 6.40 2.99 10.85
CA THR A 166 5.97 2.09 11.92
C THR A 166 5.05 2.86 12.87
N THR A 167 3.98 2.23 13.36
CA THR A 167 3.07 2.85 14.34
C THR A 167 2.83 1.91 15.51
N GLY A 168 2.73 2.48 16.71
CA GLY A 168 2.36 1.74 17.91
C GLY A 168 0.86 1.73 18.12
N TRP A 169 0.37 0.74 18.85
CA TRP A 169 -0.98 0.78 19.41
C TRP A 169 -0.89 0.92 20.93
N HIS A 170 -1.39 2.03 21.44
CA HIS A 170 -1.65 2.25 22.86
C HIS A 170 -3.12 2.66 22.95
N GLY A 171 -3.96 1.84 23.59
CA GLY A 171 -5.43 1.96 23.61
C GLY A 171 -6.02 3.31 24.06
N HIS A 172 -5.19 4.30 24.40
CA HIS A 172 -5.55 5.69 24.66
C HIS A 172 -4.55 6.66 24.00
N HIS A 173 -4.63 6.85 22.67
CA HIS A 173 -3.90 7.93 22.01
C HIS A 173 -4.70 9.24 22.13
N HIS A 174 -4.59 9.91 23.27
CA HIS A 174 -5.03 11.30 23.38
C HIS A 174 -3.98 12.21 22.72
N GLY A 175 -4.24 12.62 21.48
CA GLY A 175 -3.56 13.76 20.84
C GLY A 175 -2.20 13.49 20.20
N GLN A 176 -1.90 12.25 19.80
CA GLN A 176 -0.69 11.94 19.03
C GLN A 176 -1.07 11.51 17.61
N GLY A 177 -0.38 12.09 16.62
CA GLY A 177 -0.44 11.70 15.21
C GLY A 177 0.93 11.96 14.58
N TYR A 178 1.06 11.76 13.27
CA TYR A 178 2.22 12.18 12.49
C TYR A 178 2.47 13.68 12.70
N ASP A 179 3.64 14.01 13.24
CA ASP A 179 4.06 15.39 13.49
C ASP A 179 4.85 15.97 12.30
N TRP A 180 5.24 17.24 12.43
CA TRP A 180 6.01 17.96 11.41
C TRP A 180 7.36 17.31 11.11
N GLY A 181 8.10 16.89 12.13
CA GLY A 181 9.40 16.25 11.96
C GLY A 181 9.28 14.94 11.16
N MET A 182 8.26 14.13 11.48
CA MET A 182 7.99 12.87 10.77
C MET A 182 7.69 13.08 9.29
N VAL A 183 6.85 14.07 8.95
CA VAL A 183 6.48 14.32 7.54
C VAL A 183 7.59 15.04 6.77
N GLU A 184 8.37 15.90 7.43
CA GLU A 184 9.53 16.56 6.82
C GLU A 184 10.64 15.55 6.50
N GLU A 185 10.93 14.62 7.41
CA GLU A 185 11.89 13.53 7.18
C GLU A 185 11.46 12.66 5.98
N MET A 186 10.19 12.25 5.93
CA MET A 186 9.66 11.50 4.79
C MET A 186 9.75 12.29 3.48
N SER A 187 9.42 13.59 3.51
CA SER A 187 9.53 14.47 2.35
C SER A 187 10.96 14.56 1.84
N GLN A 188 11.95 14.72 2.73
CA GLN A 188 13.37 14.76 2.38
C GLN A 188 13.84 13.49 1.68
N LEU A 189 13.45 12.32 2.17
CA LEU A 189 13.76 11.04 1.52
C LEU A 189 13.16 10.96 0.10
N CYS A 190 11.95 11.48 -0.08
CA CYS A 190 11.23 11.37 -1.34
C CYS A 190 11.69 12.37 -2.43
N GLN A 191 12.42 13.44 -2.07
CA GLN A 191 12.89 14.46 -3.02
C GLN A 191 13.74 13.88 -4.17
N ALA A 192 14.53 12.84 -3.89
CA ALA A 192 15.39 12.20 -4.87
C ALA A 192 14.65 11.20 -5.78
N LEU A 193 13.41 10.82 -5.44
CA LEU A 193 12.62 9.83 -6.16
C LEU A 193 11.93 10.47 -7.36
N SER A 194 11.81 9.73 -8.46
CA SER A 194 10.99 10.10 -9.64
C SER A 194 9.66 9.34 -9.70
N GLN A 195 9.55 8.25 -8.94
CA GLN A 195 8.39 7.37 -8.86
C GLN A 195 7.18 8.07 -8.22
N PRO A 196 5.95 7.66 -8.54
CA PRO A 196 4.79 7.97 -7.70
C PRO A 196 4.99 7.41 -6.29
N VAL A 197 4.58 8.20 -5.28
CA VAL A 197 4.72 7.81 -3.87
C VAL A 197 3.38 7.96 -3.18
N THR A 198 2.87 6.87 -2.59
CA THR A 198 1.78 6.96 -1.63
C THR A 198 2.33 6.81 -0.22
N PHE A 199 1.76 7.55 0.74
CA PHE A 199 2.09 7.41 2.16
C PHE A 199 0.98 6.64 2.87
N PRO A 200 1.24 5.39 3.32
CA PRO A 200 0.33 4.67 4.21
C PRO A 200 0.20 5.40 5.54
N VAL A 201 -1.02 5.83 5.87
CA VAL A 201 -1.32 6.50 7.13
C VAL A 201 -2.45 5.77 7.84
N ARG A 202 -2.22 5.46 9.12
CA ARG A 202 -3.21 4.79 9.97
C ARG A 202 -4.39 5.72 10.26
N ALA A 203 -5.62 5.27 9.97
CA ALA A 203 -6.83 6.10 10.00
C ALA A 203 -7.03 6.85 11.32
N MET A 204 -6.83 6.15 12.46
CA MET A 204 -7.01 6.74 13.80
C MET A 204 -6.06 7.90 14.12
N LEU A 205 -4.94 8.03 13.39
CA LEU A 205 -3.93 9.08 13.61
C LEU A 205 -4.15 10.30 12.71
N VAL A 206 -4.92 10.14 11.62
CA VAL A 206 -5.07 11.19 10.60
C VAL A 206 -5.73 12.46 11.13
N PRO A 207 -6.80 12.42 11.97
CA PRO A 207 -7.44 13.64 12.47
C PRO A 207 -6.46 14.60 13.16
N CYS A 208 -5.52 14.08 13.94
CA CYS A 208 -4.49 14.89 14.61
C CYS A 208 -3.34 15.33 13.69
N SER A 209 -3.26 14.80 12.47
CA SER A 209 -2.15 14.99 11.53
C SER A 209 -2.51 15.77 10.28
N LEU A 210 -3.77 16.21 10.14
CA LEU A 210 -4.26 16.85 8.91
C LEU A 210 -3.37 18.01 8.41
N PRO A 211 -2.87 18.95 9.24
CA PRO A 211 -1.99 20.01 8.75
C PRO A 211 -0.67 19.50 8.17
N ALA A 212 -0.01 18.58 8.89
CA ALA A 212 1.28 18.02 8.50
C ALA A 212 1.16 17.15 7.24
N LEU A 213 0.14 16.28 7.18
CA LEU A 213 -0.11 15.42 6.01
C LEU A 213 -0.52 16.24 4.77
N ARG A 214 -1.30 17.31 4.95
CA ARG A 214 -1.64 18.22 3.84
C ARG A 214 -0.40 18.88 3.26
N TRP A 215 0.47 19.37 4.12
CA TRP A 215 1.75 19.93 3.67
C TRP A 215 2.57 18.89 2.90
N LEU A 216 2.68 17.66 3.40
CA LEU A 216 3.40 16.58 2.73
C LEU A 216 2.86 16.33 1.31
N ILE A 217 1.55 16.16 1.17
CA ILE A 217 0.90 15.90 -0.13
C ILE A 217 1.04 17.08 -1.12
N GLN A 218 1.25 18.30 -0.63
CA GLN A 218 1.47 19.48 -1.46
C GLN A 218 2.91 19.57 -2.02
N GLN A 219 3.86 18.79 -1.51
CA GLN A 219 5.26 18.85 -1.96
C GLN A 219 5.46 18.31 -3.37
N SER A 220 4.58 17.43 -3.86
CA SER A 220 4.60 16.93 -5.23
C SER A 220 3.21 16.44 -5.66
N ASP A 221 2.88 16.61 -6.94
CA ASP A 221 1.72 16.00 -7.60
C ASP A 221 1.78 14.47 -7.68
N ARG A 222 2.98 13.90 -7.59
CA ARG A 222 3.24 12.46 -7.49
C ARG A 222 2.89 11.83 -6.15
N TYR A 223 2.48 12.62 -5.17
CA TYR A 223 2.21 12.12 -3.82
C TYR A 223 0.73 11.76 -3.62
N SER A 224 0.45 10.71 -2.86
CA SER A 224 -0.91 10.33 -2.44
C SER A 224 -0.93 9.79 -1.02
N LEU A 225 -2.12 9.60 -0.45
CA LEU A 225 -2.29 8.89 0.82
C LEU A 225 -2.93 7.53 0.59
N THR A 226 -2.54 6.55 1.40
CA THR A 226 -3.26 5.28 1.56
C THR A 226 -3.67 5.16 3.01
N VAL A 227 -4.95 5.36 3.30
CA VAL A 227 -5.50 5.23 4.65
C VAL A 227 -5.65 3.75 4.96
N TRP A 228 -5.06 3.28 6.05
CA TRP A 228 -5.14 1.88 6.50
C TRP A 228 -5.57 1.79 7.97
N THR A 229 -6.03 0.61 8.40
CA THR A 229 -6.48 0.38 9.79
C THR A 229 -5.94 -0.92 10.35
N GLY A 230 -5.51 -0.92 11.61
CA GLY A 230 -5.33 -2.12 12.41
C GLY A 230 -6.67 -2.72 12.85
N LYS A 231 -6.67 -4.00 13.25
CA LYS A 231 -7.89 -4.70 13.71
C LYS A 231 -8.54 -4.07 14.94
N ASP A 232 -7.71 -3.49 15.81
CA ASP A 232 -8.11 -2.89 17.09
C ASP A 232 -8.15 -1.35 17.03
N ASP A 233 -8.15 -0.78 15.82
CA ASP A 233 -8.26 0.67 15.63
C ASP A 233 -9.68 1.14 15.89
N ILE A 234 -9.80 2.20 16.67
CA ILE A 234 -11.06 2.89 16.91
C ILE A 234 -11.04 4.18 16.10
N TYR A 235 -11.94 4.26 15.13
CA TYR A 235 -12.16 5.42 14.27
C TYR A 235 -13.62 5.43 13.79
N SER A 236 -14.10 6.61 13.40
CA SER A 236 -15.47 6.84 12.94
C SER A 236 -15.55 7.03 11.43
N VAL A 237 -16.77 6.95 10.88
CA VAL A 237 -17.01 7.33 9.48
C VAL A 237 -16.74 8.82 9.28
N GLU A 238 -17.05 9.64 10.28
CA GLU A 238 -16.76 11.07 10.30
C GLU A 238 -15.27 11.37 10.17
N ASP A 239 -14.40 10.57 10.81
CA ASP A 239 -12.95 10.71 10.65
C ASP A 239 -12.55 10.50 9.18
N LEU A 240 -13.11 9.49 8.50
CA LEU A 240 -12.84 9.21 7.09
C LEU A 240 -13.40 10.29 6.16
N LEU A 241 -14.58 10.84 6.48
CA LEU A 241 -15.18 11.96 5.75
C LEU A 241 -14.32 13.21 5.89
N SER A 242 -13.77 13.48 7.07
CA SER A 242 -12.84 14.60 7.28
C SER A 242 -11.61 14.48 6.39
N ILE A 243 -11.07 13.27 6.17
CA ILE A 243 -9.98 13.07 5.21
C ILE A 243 -10.41 13.51 3.80
N ARG A 244 -11.61 13.14 3.35
CA ARG A 244 -12.11 13.52 2.01
C ARG A 244 -12.31 15.02 1.85
N GLU A 245 -12.65 15.73 2.91
CA GLU A 245 -12.80 17.20 2.89
C GLU A 245 -11.44 17.92 2.76
N ASN A 246 -10.35 17.26 3.16
CA ASN A 246 -9.03 17.88 3.26
C ASN A 246 -8.06 17.48 2.14
N PHE A 247 -8.38 16.46 1.35
CA PHE A 247 -7.53 15.95 0.28
C PHE A 247 -8.31 15.72 -1.01
N ASP A 248 -7.62 15.80 -2.16
CA ASP A 248 -8.19 15.38 -3.43
C ASP A 248 -8.55 13.89 -3.37
N LYS A 249 -9.83 13.57 -3.54
CA LYS A 249 -10.36 12.20 -3.48
C LYS A 249 -9.68 11.24 -4.47
N SER A 250 -9.12 11.73 -5.56
CA SER A 250 -8.37 10.89 -6.52
C SER A 250 -6.96 10.52 -6.02
N ARG A 251 -6.49 11.16 -4.95
CA ARG A 251 -5.16 10.97 -4.34
C ARG A 251 -5.23 10.34 -2.95
N VAL A 252 -6.36 9.77 -2.56
CA VAL A 252 -6.53 9.06 -1.28
C VAL A 252 -7.18 7.70 -1.50
N TYR A 253 -6.46 6.64 -1.15
CA TYR A 253 -6.94 5.26 -1.18
C TYR A 253 -7.28 4.78 0.23
N TYR A 254 -8.17 3.80 0.34
CA TYR A 254 -8.69 3.31 1.63
C TYR A 254 -8.60 1.78 1.70
N ASP A 255 -7.58 1.27 2.39
CA ASP A 255 -7.41 -0.15 2.75
C ASP A 255 -7.85 -0.36 4.20
N ILE A 256 -9.18 -0.35 4.41
CA ILE A 256 -9.81 -0.36 5.74
C ILE A 256 -10.78 -1.54 5.87
N PHE A 257 -10.95 -2.03 7.09
CA PHE A 257 -11.79 -3.21 7.37
C PHE A 257 -13.29 -2.90 7.37
N GLU A 258 -14.10 -3.96 7.18
CA GLU A 258 -15.54 -3.93 7.42
C GLU A 258 -15.85 -3.95 8.93
N PRO A 259 -16.98 -3.36 9.38
CA PRO A 259 -18.06 -2.75 8.57
C PRO A 259 -17.85 -1.29 8.16
N GLN A 260 -16.87 -0.58 8.74
CA GLN A 260 -16.68 0.86 8.55
C GLN A 260 -16.46 1.23 7.07
N ASN A 261 -15.77 0.38 6.31
CA ASN A 261 -15.57 0.57 4.88
C ASN A 261 -16.89 0.69 4.10
N SER A 262 -17.82 -0.26 4.32
CA SER A 262 -19.16 -0.22 3.70
C SER A 262 -19.96 1.00 4.14
N GLU A 263 -19.95 1.34 5.44
CA GLU A 263 -20.66 2.50 5.98
C GLU A 263 -20.14 3.82 5.38
N PHE A 264 -18.82 3.96 5.30
CA PHE A 264 -18.17 5.10 4.67
C PHE A 264 -18.53 5.22 3.19
N LYS A 265 -18.46 4.12 2.43
CA LYS A 265 -18.80 4.12 1.01
C LYS A 265 -20.26 4.44 0.74
N LYS A 266 -21.18 4.02 1.61
CA LYS A 266 -22.59 4.43 1.59
C LYS A 266 -22.73 5.93 1.83
N ALA A 267 -22.04 6.46 2.83
CA ALA A 267 -22.07 7.90 3.16
C ALA A 267 -21.61 8.79 2.00
N ILE A 268 -20.73 8.28 1.12
CA ILE A 268 -20.21 9.02 -0.05
C ILE A 268 -20.84 8.60 -1.39
N GLY A 269 -21.85 7.71 -1.36
CA GLY A 269 -22.62 7.30 -2.54
C GLY A 269 -21.89 6.36 -3.52
N ILE A 270 -20.86 5.64 -3.07
CA ILE A 270 -20.17 4.62 -3.88
C ILE A 270 -20.91 3.26 -3.80
N GLU A 271 -21.48 2.94 -2.65
CA GLU A 271 -22.25 1.72 -2.42
C GLU A 271 -23.68 2.10 -1.97
N GLN A 272 -24.66 1.22 -2.24
CA GLN A 272 -26.05 1.38 -1.81
C GLN A 272 -26.30 0.61 -0.52
#